data_AF-A0A7D9JD83-F1
#
_entry.id   AF-A0A7D9JD83-F1
#
_cell.length_a   1.000
_cell.length_b   1.000
_cell.length_c   1.000
_cell.angle_alpha   90.00
_cell.angle_beta   90.00
_cell.angle_gamma   90.00
#
_symmetry.space_group_name_H-M   'P 1'
#
loop_
_entity.id
_entity.type
_entity.pdbx_description
1 polymer ?
#
loop_
_entity_poly.entity_id
_entity_poly.type
_entity_poly.pdbx_seq_one_letter_code
_entity_poly.pdbx_strand_id
1 'polypeptide(L)'
;MNKIIVVYCDPDTQLSRLMRRNDYTKEEALQRITAQLALNEKCQWATHVVDNSRSSAETMQQVEKIHKELTSSWAFLRVRIAFVTILAGIALACCWVIQWIW
;
A
#
# COMPACT_ATOMS: atom_id res chain seq x y z
N MET A 1 -10.98 1.13 -5.27
CA MET A 1 -11.24 0.85 -3.85
C MET A 1 -10.11 1.48 -3.06
N ASN A 2 -10.40 2.42 -2.16
CA ASN A 2 -9.37 3.08 -1.37
C ASN A 2 -8.81 2.11 -0.32
N LYS A 3 -7.52 2.22 -0.03
CA LYS A 3 -6.82 1.40 0.97
C LYS A 3 -6.40 2.32 2.11
N ILE A 4 -6.74 1.95 3.34
CA ILE A 4 -6.39 2.72 4.55
C ILE A 4 -5.22 2.01 5.22
N ILE A 5 -4.14 2.74 5.48
CA ILE A 5 -2.96 2.21 6.18
C ILE A 5 -2.86 2.92 7.52
N VAL A 6 -2.79 2.16 8.61
CA VAL A 6 -2.60 2.68 9.98
C VAL A 6 -1.24 2.27 10.48
N VAL A 7 -0.49 3.22 11.03
CA VAL A 7 0.78 2.94 11.71
C VAL A 7 0.50 2.82 13.20
N TYR A 8 0.86 1.67 13.76
CA TYR A 8 0.67 1.30 15.15
C TYR A 8 2.00 1.43 15.93
N CYS A 9 1.88 1.77 17.21
CA CYS A 9 2.92 1.49 18.20
C CYS A 9 2.27 1.22 19.55
N ASP A 10 2.96 0.48 20.41
CA ASP A 10 2.56 0.20 21.77
C ASP A 10 2.40 1.50 22.58
N PRO A 11 1.47 1.52 23.57
CA PRO A 11 1.14 2.74 24.30
C PRO A 11 2.34 3.40 25.01
N ASP A 12 3.25 2.59 25.56
CA ASP A 12 4.41 3.07 26.30
C ASP A 12 5.42 3.75 25.36
N THR A 13 5.67 3.15 24.20
CA THR A 13 6.50 3.72 23.14
C THR A 13 5.86 4.96 22.55
N GLN A 14 4.53 4.96 22.36
CA GLN A 14 3.80 6.14 21.87
C GLN A 14 3.98 7.33 22.81
N LEU A 15 3.76 7.11 24.11
CA LEU A 15 3.90 8.11 25.16
C LEU A 15 5.34 8.63 25.22
N SER A 16 6.30 7.73 25.31
CA SER A 16 7.72 8.06 25.43
C SER A 16 8.23 8.85 24.21
N ARG A 17 7.84 8.47 23.00
CA ARG A 17 8.22 9.18 21.76
C ARG A 17 7.54 10.53 21.67
N LEU A 18 6.27 10.64 22.06
CA LEU A 18 5.53 11.91 22.03
C LEU A 18 6.13 12.92 23.02
N MET A 19 6.44 12.49 24.24
CA MET A 19 7.12 13.31 25.24
C MET A 19 8.48 13.78 24.73
N ARG A 20 9.31 12.86 24.22
CA ARG A 20 10.66 13.19 23.73
C ARG A 20 10.66 14.12 22.52
N ARG A 21 9.69 13.99 21.61
CA ARG A 21 9.65 14.79 20.36
C ARG A 21 9.17 16.22 20.61
N ASN A 22 8.30 16.41 21.59
CA ASN A 22 7.58 17.66 21.80
C ASN A 22 7.88 18.32 23.16
N ASP A 23 8.82 17.76 23.93
CA ASP A 23 9.17 18.18 25.30
C ASP A 23 7.96 18.29 26.24
N TYR A 24 7.00 17.37 26.10
CA TYR A 24 5.79 17.35 26.93
C TYR A 24 6.00 16.64 28.27
N THR A 25 5.29 17.14 29.28
CA THR A 25 5.02 16.37 30.50
C THR A 25 4.20 15.12 30.18
N LYS A 26 4.21 14.15 31.10
CA LYS A 26 3.44 12.91 30.93
C LYS A 26 1.94 13.19 30.82
N GLU A 27 1.43 14.11 31.61
CA GLU A 27 0.04 14.52 31.66
C GLU A 27 -0.39 15.16 30.34
N GLU A 28 0.41 16.07 29.82
CA GLU A 28 0.18 16.73 28.52
C GLU A 28 0.17 15.75 27.35
N ALA A 29 1.09 14.77 27.36
CA ALA A 29 1.16 13.75 26.34
C ALA A 29 -0.05 12.79 26.42
N LEU A 30 -0.44 12.37 27.63
CA LEU A 30 -1.62 11.53 27.85
C LEU A 30 -2.90 12.23 27.41
N GLN A 31 -3.12 13.50 27.78
CA GLN A 31 -4.28 14.27 27.36
C GLN A 31 -4.43 14.31 25.83
N ARG A 32 -3.32 14.43 25.11
CA ARG A 32 -3.31 14.43 23.64
C ARG A 32 -3.59 13.05 23.05
N ILE A 33 -3.07 11.99 23.66
CA ILE A 33 -3.33 10.61 23.24
C ILE A 33 -4.81 10.27 23.44
N THR A 34 -5.37 10.62 24.60
CA THR A 34 -6.78 10.34 24.95
C THR A 34 -7.78 11.21 24.19
N ALA A 35 -7.36 12.38 23.69
CA ALA A 35 -8.20 13.23 22.85
C ALA A 35 -8.42 12.66 21.43
N GLN A 36 -7.69 11.63 21.05
CA GLN A 36 -7.84 10.94 19.76
C GLN A 36 -8.61 9.64 19.93
N LEU A 37 -9.22 9.16 18.83
CA LEU A 37 -9.76 7.80 18.75
C LEU A 37 -8.67 6.78 19.10
N ALA A 38 -9.03 5.76 19.91
CA ALA A 38 -8.07 4.79 20.39
C ALA A 38 -7.38 4.09 19.21
N LEU A 39 -6.06 3.87 19.33
CA LEU A 39 -5.26 3.31 18.24
C LEU A 39 -5.79 1.93 17.80
N ASN A 40 -6.29 1.15 18.76
CA ASN A 40 -6.87 -0.16 18.52
C ASN A 40 -8.16 -0.07 17.69
N GLU A 41 -9.01 0.94 17.95
CA GLU A 41 -10.20 1.22 17.14
C GLU A 41 -9.80 1.65 15.74
N LYS A 42 -8.79 2.51 15.57
CA LYS A 42 -8.26 2.90 14.25
C LYS A 42 -7.80 1.68 13.44
N CYS A 43 -7.19 0.69 14.09
CA CYS A 43 -6.73 -0.53 13.44
C CYS A 43 -7.89 -1.38 12.89
N GLN A 44 -9.07 -1.36 13.51
CA GLN A 44 -10.25 -2.11 13.02
C GLN A 44 -10.76 -1.62 11.67
N TRP A 45 -10.58 -0.33 11.36
CA TRP A 45 -10.99 0.28 10.10
C TRP A 45 -9.90 0.26 9.03
N ALA A 46 -8.70 -0.22 9.37
CA ALA A 46 -7.55 -0.21 8.48
C ALA A 46 -7.60 -1.38 7.49
N THR A 47 -7.18 -1.14 6.25
CA THR A 47 -6.90 -2.23 5.31
C THR A 47 -5.55 -2.88 5.59
N HIS A 48 -4.57 -2.08 6.02
CA HIS A 48 -3.25 -2.54 6.41
C HIS A 48 -2.83 -1.85 7.71
N VAL A 49 -2.17 -2.60 8.59
CA VAL A 49 -1.57 -2.08 9.83
C VAL A 49 -0.06 -2.30 9.76
N VAL A 50 0.71 -1.27 10.07
CA VAL A 50 2.18 -1.32 10.17
C VAL A 50 2.58 -1.14 11.62
N ASP A 51 3.17 -2.16 12.22
CA ASP A 51 3.69 -2.11 13.59
C ASP A 51 5.08 -1.46 13.60
N ASN A 52 5.18 -0.30 14.26
CA ASN A 52 6.39 0.50 14.45
C ASN A 52 6.87 0.52 15.92
N SER A 53 6.45 -0.47 16.72
CA SER A 53 6.98 -0.73 18.06
C SER A 53 8.37 -1.34 18.05
N ARG A 54 8.75 -1.99 16.95
CA ARG A 54 9.95 -2.82 16.86
C ARG A 54 11.09 -2.10 16.15
N SER A 55 12.02 -2.88 15.61
CA SER A 55 13.15 -2.36 14.85
C SER A 55 12.70 -1.67 13.56
N SER A 56 13.46 -0.66 13.12
CA SER A 56 13.23 0.01 11.83
C SER A 56 13.25 -0.97 10.65
N ALA A 57 14.07 -2.02 10.73
CA ALA A 57 14.16 -3.07 9.72
C ALA A 57 12.85 -3.85 9.57
N GLU A 58 12.18 -4.20 10.68
CA GLU A 58 10.87 -4.87 10.64
C GLU A 58 9.77 -3.95 10.11
N THR A 59 9.81 -2.67 10.47
CA THR A 59 8.89 -1.67 9.91
C THR A 59 9.07 -1.56 8.39
N MET A 60 10.33 -1.54 7.91
CA MET A 60 10.65 -1.49 6.49
C MET A 60 10.10 -2.71 5.74
N GLN A 61 10.31 -3.92 6.27
CA GLN A 61 9.80 -5.15 5.65
C GLN A 61 8.27 -5.15 5.51
N GLN A 62 7.54 -4.66 6.52
CA GLN A 62 6.09 -4.53 6.46
C GLN A 62 5.64 -3.53 5.38
N VAL A 63 6.32 -2.40 5.29
CA VAL A 63 6.04 -1.36 4.29
C VAL A 63 6.33 -1.88 2.88
N GLU A 64 7.46 -2.56 2.65
CA GLU A 64 7.80 -3.15 1.36
C GLU A 64 6.78 -4.17 0.90
N LYS A 65 6.29 -5.01 1.82
CA LYS A 65 5.23 -5.98 1.53
C LYS A 65 3.95 -5.28 1.05
N ILE A 66 3.48 -4.27 1.79
CA ILE A 66 2.28 -3.50 1.42
C ILE A 66 2.52 -2.78 0.08
N HIS A 67 3.68 -2.17 -0.12
CA HIS A 67 4.03 -1.50 -1.36
C HIS A 67 3.95 -2.46 -2.56
N LYS A 68 4.51 -3.68 -2.44
CA LYS A 68 4.44 -4.70 -3.49
C LYS A 68 3.00 -5.13 -3.78
N GLU A 69 2.18 -5.30 -2.75
CA GLU A 69 0.76 -5.63 -2.90
C GLU A 69 0.00 -4.51 -3.63
N LEU A 70 0.25 -3.25 -3.28
CA LEU A 70 -0.45 -2.10 -3.88
C LEU A 70 0.02 -1.77 -5.30
N THR A 71 1.28 -2.06 -5.63
CA THR A 71 1.86 -1.78 -6.96
C THR A 71 1.76 -2.94 -7.94
N SER A 72 1.35 -4.14 -7.49
CA SER A 72 1.16 -5.31 -8.34
C SER A 72 -0.07 -5.15 -9.27
N SER A 73 0.09 -4.34 -10.32
CA SER A 73 -0.93 -4.18 -11.37
C SER A 73 -0.56 -5.03 -12.58
N TRP A 74 -1.16 -6.22 -12.69
CA TRP A 74 -1.07 -7.08 -13.89
C TRP A 74 -2.06 -6.66 -14.99
N ALA A 75 -2.86 -5.62 -14.75
CA ALA A 75 -3.90 -5.17 -15.67
C ALA A 75 -3.31 -4.63 -16.99
N PHE A 76 -2.19 -3.90 -16.93
CA PHE A 76 -1.56 -3.36 -18.13
C PHE A 76 -1.09 -4.47 -19.08
N LEU A 77 -0.65 -5.60 -18.53
CA LEU A 77 -0.13 -6.72 -19.32
C LEU A 77 -1.25 -7.37 -20.13
N ARG A 78 -2.45 -7.49 -19.57
CA ARG A 78 -3.63 -8.02 -20.30
C ARG A 78 -4.01 -7.15 -21.49
N VAL A 79 -4.02 -5.83 -21.31
CA VAL A 79 -4.30 -4.86 -22.39
C VAL A 79 -3.24 -4.94 -23.48
N ARG A 80 -1.96 -5.05 -23.10
CA ARG A 80 -0.84 -5.15 -24.04
C ARG A 80 -0.89 -6.45 -24.85
N ILE A 81 -1.21 -7.58 -24.22
CA ILE A 81 -1.39 -8.86 -24.91
C ILE A 81 -2.56 -8.78 -25.90
N ALA A 82 -3.72 -8.25 -25.47
CA ALA A 82 -4.87 -8.09 -26.34
C ALA A 82 -4.53 -7.26 -27.59
N PHE A 83 -3.82 -6.15 -27.42
CA PHE A 83 -3.39 -5.31 -28.53
C PHE A 83 -2.45 -6.03 -29.51
N VAL A 84 -1.46 -6.76 -28.99
CA VAL A 84 -0.54 -7.57 -29.82
C VAL A 84 -1.29 -8.65 -30.59
N THR A 85 -2.26 -9.34 -29.96
CA THR A 85 -3.06 -10.38 -30.65
C THR A 85 -3.92 -9.80 -31.77
N ILE A 86 -4.50 -8.61 -31.58
CA ILE A 86 -5.29 -7.94 -32.61
C ILE A 86 -4.40 -7.56 -33.80
N LEU A 87 -3.25 -6.93 -33.55
CA LEU A 87 -2.30 -6.55 -34.61
C LEU A 87 -1.78 -7.75 -35.39
N ALA A 88 -1.43 -8.83 -34.69
CA ALA A 88 -0.99 -10.07 -35.33
C ALA A 88 -2.11 -10.67 -36.20
N GLY A 89 -3.35 -10.67 -35.71
CA GLY A 89 -4.52 -11.11 -36.50
C GLY A 89 -4.74 -10.28 -37.76
N ILE A 90 -4.62 -8.95 -37.68
CA ILE A 90 -4.71 -8.05 -38.84
C ILE A 90 -3.60 -8.34 -39.84
N ALA A 91 -2.35 -8.49 -39.37
CA ALA A 91 -1.23 -8.79 -40.24
C ALA A 91 -1.39 -10.13 -40.98
N LEU A 92 -1.86 -11.17 -40.27
CA LEU A 92 -2.16 -12.47 -40.87
C LEU A 92 -3.29 -12.38 -41.90
N ALA A 93 -4.36 -11.65 -41.60
CA ALA A 93 -5.46 -11.43 -42.54
C ALA A 93 -4.99 -10.69 -43.80
N CYS A 94 -4.18 -9.63 -43.65
CA CYS A 94 -3.58 -8.93 -44.79
C CYS A 94 -2.69 -9.85 -45.64
N CYS A 95 -1.86 -10.67 -44.99
CA CYS A 95 -1.01 -11.64 -45.70
C CYS A 95 -1.85 -12.65 -46.50
N TRP A 96 -2.92 -13.17 -45.88
CA TRP A 96 -3.85 -14.09 -46.53
C TRP A 96 -4.55 -13.47 -47.74
N VAL A 97 -5.00 -12.21 -47.63
CA VAL A 97 -5.62 -11.49 -48.75
C VAL A 97 -4.62 -11.22 -49.88
N ILE A 98 -3.37 -10.86 -49.56
CA ILE A 98 -2.32 -10.66 -50.58
C ILE A 98 -2.05 -11.97 -51.34
N GLN A 99 -1.98 -13.09 -50.63
CA GLN A 99 -1.83 -14.43 -51.22
C GLN A 99 -3.06 -14.90 -52.02
N TRP A 100 -4.23 -14.30 -51.82
CA TRP A 100 -5.45 -14.63 -52.56
C TRP A 100 -5.60 -13.81 -53.85
N ILE A 101 -5.05 -12.59 -53.84
CA ILE A 101 -5.09 -11.66 -54.98
C ILE A 101 -4.00 -11.96 -56.03
N TRP A 102 -2.89 -12.60 -55.62
CA TRP A 102 -1.78 -13.04 -56.46
C TRP A 102 -1.76 -14.54 -56.63
#